data_AF-A0A2V6GPT5-F1
#
_entry.id   AF-A0A2V6GPT5-F1
#
_cell.length_a   1.000
_cell.length_b   1.000
_cell.length_c   1.000
_cell.angle_alpha   90.00
_cell.angle_beta   90.00
_cell.angle_gamma   90.00
#
_symmetry.space_group_name_H-M   'P 1'
#
loop_
_entity.id
_entity.type
_entity.pdbx_description
1 polymer ?
#
loop_
_entity_poly.entity_id
_entity_poly.type
_entity_poly.pdbx_seq_one_letter_code
_entity_poly.pdbx_strand_id
1 'polypeptide(L)'
;MQIDATTATLLASAIGAISSGATATIILLINKRSEERRHVRELAMKAALDNWLYMSKAAQEHGAQRLPLDVFVVHMLKLSEALTSGDLTADNLAAKLREVQRFTSIATSEAERFTKEISGDKT
;
A
#
# COMPACT_ATOMS: atom_id res chain seq x y z
N MET A 1 21.00 -32.20 46.29
CA MET A 1 20.39 -30.85 46.32
C MET A 1 18.95 -30.99 45.87
N GLN A 2 17.99 -31.01 46.80
CA GLN A 2 16.56 -30.90 46.45
C GLN A 2 16.28 -29.42 46.20
N ILE A 3 15.86 -29.09 44.97
CA ILE A 3 15.42 -27.72 44.65
C ILE A 3 14.08 -27.52 45.35
N ASP A 4 14.01 -26.56 46.27
CA ASP A 4 12.78 -26.24 47.00
C ASP A 4 11.71 -25.75 46.01
N ALA A 5 10.44 -26.11 46.26
CA ALA A 5 9.32 -25.84 45.37
C ALA A 5 9.15 -24.33 45.11
N THR A 6 9.53 -23.50 46.07
CA THR A 6 9.57 -22.04 45.96
C THR A 6 10.57 -21.57 44.91
N THR A 7 11.76 -22.18 44.86
CA THR A 7 12.84 -21.84 43.92
C THR A 7 12.48 -22.29 42.50
N ALA A 8 11.86 -23.46 42.36
CA ALA A 8 11.35 -23.92 41.07
C ALA A 8 10.23 -23.00 40.53
N THR A 9 9.33 -22.53 41.39
CA THR A 9 8.25 -21.61 41.02
C THR A 9 8.77 -20.23 40.63
N LEU A 10 9.77 -19.70 41.34
CA LEU A 10 10.45 -18.44 40.99
C LEU A 10 11.16 -18.52 39.64
N LEU A 11 11.86 -19.63 39.35
CA LEU A 11 12.50 -19.83 38.05
C LEU A 11 11.48 -19.98 36.93
N ALA A 12 10.41 -20.77 37.14
CA ALA A 12 9.36 -20.97 36.15
C ALA A 12 8.61 -19.66 35.84
N SER A 13 8.29 -18.86 36.86
CA SER A 13 7.64 -17.55 36.69
C SER A 13 8.55 -16.53 36.00
N ALA A 14 9.85 -16.50 36.33
CA ALA A 14 10.81 -15.63 35.65
C ALA A 14 10.96 -15.98 34.16
N ILE A 15 11.05 -17.27 33.82
CA ILE A 15 11.12 -17.75 32.43
C ILE A 15 9.79 -17.46 31.70
N GLY A 16 8.65 -17.67 32.36
CA GLY A 16 7.33 -17.33 31.83
C GLY A 16 7.17 -15.83 31.55
N ALA A 17 7.67 -14.97 32.43
CA ALA A 17 7.62 -13.52 32.27
C ALA A 17 8.52 -13.03 31.11
N ILE A 18 9.73 -13.57 30.98
CA ILE A 18 10.65 -13.21 29.88
C ILE A 18 10.09 -13.67 28.52
N SER A 19 9.61 -14.92 28.44
CA SER A 19 9.07 -15.47 27.19
C SER A 19 7.79 -14.76 26.74
N SER A 20 6.88 -14.43 27.67
CA SER A 20 5.67 -13.67 27.37
C SER A 20 5.99 -12.21 26.98
N GLY A 21 6.92 -11.55 27.68
CA GLY A 21 7.35 -10.19 27.34
C GLY A 21 7.99 -10.07 25.95
N ALA A 22 8.85 -11.04 25.58
CA ALA A 22 9.46 -11.08 24.25
C ALA A 22 8.42 -11.30 23.15
N THR A 23 7.49 -12.23 23.37
CA THR A 23 6.42 -12.54 22.40
C THR A 23 5.49 -11.34 22.22
N ALA A 24 5.07 -10.68 23.31
CA ALA A 24 4.25 -9.47 23.26
C ALA A 24 4.94 -8.34 22.49
N THR A 25 6.24 -8.15 22.71
CA THR A 25 7.02 -7.12 22.00
C THR A 25 7.09 -7.39 20.49
N ILE A 26 7.30 -8.65 20.08
CA ILE A 26 7.31 -9.06 18.67
C ILE A 26 5.94 -8.80 18.04
N ILE A 27 4.86 -9.24 18.69
CA ILE A 27 3.49 -9.02 18.19
C ILE A 27 3.21 -7.52 18.06
N LEU A 28 3.62 -6.70 19.02
CA LEU A 28 3.42 -5.26 18.99
C LEU A 28 4.18 -4.59 17.84
N LEU A 29 5.42 -5.02 17.57
CA LEU A 29 6.21 -4.55 16.42
C LEU A 29 5.58 -4.96 15.09
N ILE A 30 5.08 -6.19 14.99
CA ILE A 30 4.39 -6.68 13.79
C ILE A 30 3.10 -5.88 13.55
N ASN A 31 2.28 -5.70 14.59
CA ASN A 31 1.03 -4.94 14.51
C ASN A 31 1.28 -3.50 14.15
N LYS A 32 2.24 -2.82 14.80
CA LYS A 32 2.61 -1.44 14.48
C LYS A 32 3.00 -1.30 13.01
N ARG A 33 3.85 -2.19 12.50
CA ARG A 33 4.27 -2.15 11.09
C ARG A 33 3.11 -2.44 10.12
N SER A 34 2.19 -3.31 10.50
CA SER A 34 0.96 -3.59 9.74
C SER A 34 0.04 -2.37 9.70
N GLU A 35 -0.18 -1.74 10.85
CA GLU A 35 -0.99 -0.52 10.99
C GLU A 35 -0.40 0.65 10.21
N GLU A 36 0.91 0.87 10.29
CA GLU A 36 1.61 1.90 9.50
C GLU A 36 1.41 1.67 8.00
N ARG A 37 1.60 0.44 7.51
CA ARG A 37 1.38 0.10 6.09
C ARG A 37 -0.07 0.33 5.67
N ARG A 38 -1.03 -0.07 6.51
CA ARG A 38 -2.45 0.15 6.25
C ARG A 38 -2.79 1.63 6.22
N HIS A 39 -2.31 2.39 7.20
CA HIS A 39 -2.58 3.82 7.31
C HIS A 39 -2.00 4.60 6.12
N VAL A 40 -0.77 4.27 5.71
CA VAL A 40 -0.15 4.87 4.51
C VAL A 40 -0.96 4.56 3.25
N ARG A 41 -1.45 3.32 3.09
CA ARG A 41 -2.31 2.95 1.95
C ARG A 41 -3.65 3.70 1.97
N GLU A 42 -4.29 3.79 3.13
CA GLU A 42 -5.54 4.55 3.29
C GLU A 42 -5.35 6.03 2.97
N LEU A 43 -4.27 6.64 3.46
CA LEU A 43 -3.94 8.04 3.19
C LEU A 43 -3.63 8.26 1.70
N ALA A 44 -2.85 7.36 1.09
CA ALA A 44 -2.53 7.42 -0.33
C ALA A 44 -3.78 7.28 -1.21
N MET A 45 -4.71 6.39 -0.86
CA MET A 45 -6.00 6.26 -1.56
C MET A 45 -6.85 7.51 -1.41
N LYS A 46 -6.98 8.08 -0.21
CA LYS A 46 -7.75 9.33 -0.01
C LYS A 46 -7.16 10.47 -0.82
N ALA A 47 -5.84 10.67 -0.74
CA ALA A 47 -5.14 11.69 -1.52
C ALA A 47 -5.30 11.47 -3.03
N ALA A 48 -5.28 10.21 -3.50
CA ALA A 48 -5.53 9.88 -4.90
C ALA A 48 -6.96 10.24 -5.33
N LEU A 49 -7.98 9.91 -4.52
CA LEU A 49 -9.36 10.24 -4.82
C LEU A 49 -9.59 11.77 -4.86
N ASP A 50 -9.06 12.50 -3.88
CA ASP A 50 -9.18 13.95 -3.82
C ASP A 50 -8.48 14.61 -5.01
N ASN A 51 -7.28 14.15 -5.35
CA ASN A 51 -6.53 14.65 -6.49
C ASN A 51 -7.24 14.33 -7.82
N TRP A 52 -7.79 13.12 -7.97
CA TRP A 52 -8.59 12.76 -9.14
C TRP A 52 -9.82 13.65 -9.27
N LEU A 53 -10.55 13.90 -8.18
CA LEU A 53 -11.73 14.76 -8.19
C LEU A 53 -11.35 16.18 -8.63
N TYR A 54 -10.26 16.72 -8.09
CA TYR A 54 -9.74 18.04 -8.47
C TYR A 54 -9.33 18.10 -9.94
N MET A 55 -8.54 17.13 -10.41
CA MET A 55 -8.11 17.02 -11.81
C MET A 55 -9.28 16.80 -12.77
N SER A 56 -10.26 15.99 -12.37
CA SER A 56 -11.47 15.71 -13.16
C SER A 56 -12.35 16.95 -13.30
N LYS A 57 -12.45 17.79 -12.27
CA LYS A 57 -13.12 19.10 -12.34
C LYS A 57 -12.38 20.05 -13.29
N ALA A 58 -11.07 20.21 -13.10
CA ALA A 58 -10.25 21.04 -13.98
C ALA A 58 -10.33 20.57 -15.45
N ALA A 59 -10.29 19.26 -15.69
CA ALA A 59 -10.43 18.68 -17.02
C ALA A 59 -11.79 18.99 -17.64
N GLN A 60 -12.88 18.97 -16.87
CA GLN A 60 -14.20 19.36 -17.36
C GLN A 60 -14.30 20.85 -17.70
N GLU A 61 -13.69 21.72 -16.89
CA GLU A 61 -13.67 23.16 -17.14
C GLU A 61 -12.87 23.52 -18.40
N HIS A 62 -11.81 22.77 -18.69
CA HIS A 62 -10.91 23.02 -19.83
C HIS A 62 -11.14 22.10 -21.03
N GLY A 63 -12.17 21.24 -21.02
CA GLY A 63 -12.49 20.31 -22.10
C GLY A 63 -11.44 19.21 -22.32
N ALA A 64 -10.61 18.92 -21.32
CA ALA A 64 -9.61 17.85 -21.38
C ALA A 64 -10.25 16.48 -21.07
N GLN A 65 -9.66 15.42 -21.64
CA GLN A 65 -10.12 14.06 -21.43
C GLN A 65 -9.86 13.63 -19.98
N ARG A 66 -10.90 13.10 -19.32
CA ARG A 66 -10.81 12.56 -17.97
C ARG A 66 -10.22 11.15 -18.02
N LEU A 67 -9.16 10.93 -17.24
CA LEU A 67 -8.70 9.58 -16.96
C LEU A 67 -9.76 8.84 -16.14
N PRO A 68 -10.10 7.58 -16.51
CA PRO A 68 -10.92 6.72 -15.67
C PRO A 68 -10.37 6.61 -14.25
N LEU A 69 -11.28 6.59 -13.26
CA LEU A 69 -10.92 6.63 -11.84
C LEU A 69 -10.09 5.41 -11.42
N ASP A 70 -10.46 4.23 -11.89
CA ASP A 70 -9.75 2.97 -11.68
C ASP A 70 -8.30 3.03 -12.18
N VAL A 71 -8.08 3.53 -13.40
CA VAL A 71 -6.74 3.75 -13.97
C VAL A 71 -5.93 4.72 -13.12
N PHE A 72 -6.56 5.81 -12.67
CA PHE A 72 -5.90 6.79 -11.83
C PHE A 72 -5.52 6.23 -10.45
N VAL A 73 -6.40 5.44 -9.84
CA VAL A 73 -6.14 4.76 -8.56
C VAL A 73 -4.98 3.78 -8.70
N VAL A 74 -4.93 2.99 -9.78
CA VAL A 74 -3.80 2.08 -10.06
C VAL A 74 -2.48 2.85 -10.19
N HIS A 75 -2.48 3.97 -10.93
CA HIS A 75 -1.32 4.82 -11.07
C HIS A 75 -0.81 5.33 -9.71
N MET A 76 -1.69 5.93 -8.91
CA MET A 76 -1.31 6.52 -7.62
C MET A 76 -0.86 5.46 -6.61
N LEU A 77 -1.49 4.29 -6.58
CA LEU A 77 -1.06 3.18 -5.73
C LEU A 77 0.35 2.70 -6.11
N LYS A 78 0.60 2.47 -7.39
CA LYS A 78 1.92 2.03 -7.87
C LYS A 78 3.00 3.08 -7.65
N LEU A 79 2.66 4.35 -7.85
CA LEU A 79 3.55 5.47 -7.54
C LEU A 79 3.88 5.52 -6.04
N SER A 80 2.90 5.36 -5.17
CA SER A 80 3.09 5.31 -3.72
C SER A 80 3.98 4.12 -3.30
N GLU A 81 3.76 2.94 -3.87
CA GLU A 81 4.63 1.76 -3.65
C GLU A 81 6.07 2.04 -4.08
N ALA A 82 6.26 2.65 -5.26
CA ALA A 82 7.58 3.02 -5.76
C ALA A 82 8.28 4.03 -4.85
N LEU A 83 7.56 5.04 -4.35
CA LEU A 83 8.11 6.08 -3.47
C LEU A 83 8.44 5.58 -2.06
N THR A 84 7.71 4.57 -1.58
CA THR A 84 7.86 4.03 -0.21
C THR A 84 8.70 2.76 -0.13
N SER A 85 9.20 2.26 -1.26
CA SER A 85 9.95 0.99 -1.36
C SER A 85 11.31 0.97 -0.62
N GLY A 86 11.78 2.12 -0.11
CA GLY A 86 12.97 2.22 0.74
C GLY A 86 14.31 2.10 0.01
N ASP A 87 14.29 1.64 -1.24
CA ASP A 87 15.42 1.56 -2.17
C ASP A 87 15.39 2.69 -3.21
N LEU A 88 14.52 3.70 -3.08
CA LEU A 88 14.44 4.81 -4.02
C LEU A 88 15.72 5.65 -4.00
N THR A 89 16.38 5.74 -5.15
CA THR A 89 17.59 6.52 -5.38
C THR A 89 17.43 7.35 -6.66
N ALA A 90 18.26 8.38 -6.83
CA ALA A 90 18.25 9.17 -8.08
C ALA A 90 18.49 8.29 -9.32
N ASP A 91 19.37 7.30 -9.19
CA ASP A 91 19.78 6.42 -10.28
C ASP A 91 18.67 5.45 -10.71
N ASN A 92 17.79 5.03 -9.78
CA ASN A 92 16.71 4.08 -10.08
C ASN A 92 15.32 4.71 -10.21
N LEU A 93 15.17 6.00 -9.92
CA LEU A 93 13.91 6.73 -10.02
C LEU A 93 13.29 6.59 -11.41
N ALA A 94 14.09 6.77 -12.47
CA ALA A 94 13.62 6.66 -13.84
C ALA A 94 13.17 5.23 -14.21
N ALA A 95 13.74 4.20 -13.61
CA ALA A 95 13.33 2.82 -13.81
C ALA A 95 11.99 2.54 -13.11
N LYS A 96 11.85 2.97 -11.85
CA LYS A 96 10.61 2.82 -11.08
C LYS A 96 9.44 3.60 -11.69
N LEU A 97 9.66 4.83 -12.16
CA LEU A 97 8.62 5.60 -12.84
C LEU A 97 8.18 4.93 -14.15
N ARG A 98 9.11 4.33 -14.91
CA ARG A 98 8.77 3.56 -16.11
C ARG A 98 7.92 2.33 -15.79
N GLU A 99 8.20 1.65 -14.67
CA GLU A 99 7.38 0.55 -14.20
C GLU A 99 5.96 1.01 -13.84
N VAL A 100 5.83 2.11 -13.09
CA VAL A 100 4.52 2.72 -12.78
C VAL A 100 3.77 3.05 -14.06
N GLN A 101 4.41 3.70 -15.02
CA GLN A 101 3.80 4.04 -16.32
C GLN A 101 3.36 2.80 -17.10
N ARG A 102 4.15 1.73 -17.08
CA ARG A 102 3.79 0.47 -17.73
C ARG A 102 2.51 -0.11 -17.13
N PHE A 103 2.40 -0.17 -15.81
CA PHE A 103 1.17 -0.61 -15.13
C PHE A 103 -0.03 0.27 -15.49
N THR A 104 0.16 1.59 -15.48
CA THR A 104 -0.91 2.53 -15.87
C THR A 104 -1.35 2.31 -17.30
N SER A 105 -0.43 2.14 -18.26
CA SER A 105 -0.78 1.91 -19.68
C SER A 105 -1.58 0.62 -19.88
N ILE A 106 -1.26 -0.44 -19.14
CA ILE A 106 -2.01 -1.70 -19.19
C ILE A 106 -3.43 -1.45 -18.66
N ALA A 107 -3.55 -0.79 -17.49
CA ALA A 107 -4.85 -0.46 -16.93
C ALA A 107 -5.69 0.42 -17.87
N THR A 108 -5.09 1.40 -18.54
CA THR A 108 -5.77 2.23 -19.55
C THR A 108 -6.28 1.38 -20.70
N SER A 109 -5.44 0.49 -21.25
CA SER A 109 -5.84 -0.35 -22.39
C SER A 109 -6.99 -1.30 -22.05
N GLU A 110 -7.03 -1.82 -20.82
CA GLU A 110 -8.12 -2.68 -20.35
C GLU A 110 -9.41 -1.87 -20.09
N ALA A 111 -9.30 -0.67 -19.51
CA ALA A 111 -10.45 0.22 -19.33
C ALA A 111 -11.09 0.63 -20.68
N GLU A 112 -10.25 0.90 -21.69
CA GLU A 112 -10.73 1.18 -23.05
C GLU A 112 -11.41 -0.03 -23.70
N ARG A 113 -10.85 -1.25 -23.54
CA ARG A 113 -11.47 -2.49 -24.01
C ARG A 113 -12.84 -2.72 -23.40
N PHE A 114 -12.94 -2.59 -22.08
CA PHE A 114 -14.20 -2.74 -21.35
C PHE A 114 -15.25 -1.72 -21.81
N THR A 115 -14.82 -0.47 -22.03
CA THR A 115 -15.70 0.58 -22.56
C THR A 115 -16.22 0.23 -23.96
N LYS A 116 -15.36 -0.29 -24.83
CA LYS A 116 -15.74 -0.74 -26.18
C LYS A 116 -16.74 -1.89 -26.14
N GLU A 117 -16.48 -2.91 -25.33
CA GLU A 117 -17.38 -4.06 -25.14
C GLU A 117 -18.78 -3.63 -24.68
N ILE A 118 -18.86 -2.70 -23.72
CA ILE A 118 -20.15 -2.17 -23.22
C ILE A 118 -20.85 -1.31 -24.27
N SER A 119 -20.09 -0.51 -25.03
CA SER A 119 -20.66 0.37 -26.06
C SER A 119 -21.24 -0.37 -27.27
N GLY A 120 -21.07 -1.70 -27.34
CA GLY A 120 -21.63 -2.54 -28.40
C GLY A 120 -20.93 -2.39 -29.75
N ASP A 121 -19.80 -1.69 -29.80
CA ASP A 121 -18.99 -1.50 -31.01
C ASP A 121 -18.20 -2.79 -31.30
N LYS A 122 -18.91 -3.76 -31.90
CA LYS A 122 -18.30 -4.98 -32.46
C LYS A 122 -17.80 -4.63 -33.86
N THR A 123 -16.50 -4.40 -33.99
CA THR A 123 -15.80 -4.52 -35.28
C THR A 123 -15.98 -5.90 -35.87
#